data_AF-A0A8B9SVF3-F1
#
_entry.id   AF-A0A8B9SVF3-F1
#
_cell.length_a   1.000
_cell.length_b   1.000
_cell.length_c   1.000
_cell.angle_alpha   90.00
_cell.angle_beta   90.00
_cell.angle_gamma   90.00
#
_symmetry.space_group_name_H-M   'P 1'
#
loop_
_entity.id
_entity.type
_entity.pdbx_description
1 polymer ?
#
loop_
_entity_poly.entity_id
_entity_poly.type
_entity_poly.pdbx_seq_one_letter_code
_entity_poly.pdbx_strand_id
1 'polypeptide(L)'
;MGMSHGTMPRACTGRCIGKWHGEVAWSFAWEHCTGALHGNIAQHCVGTLHRAGKRGSPTTDPIPIPAPAQPQVRIIPVETGNARVPVRLTCHIWGFYPPEVTVIWLHNGDIVEPDDYNPISAILNGDWSYQTQVSLLVAPVAGDTYTCSVQHVSLQEPLLEDWSPGLMLEVTILVAVATMLMVLGLGFFLAGVYRFRARPPVTLPSLETTTPQAPGSI
;
A
#
# COMPACT_ATOMS: atom_id res chain seq x y z
N MET A 1 -20.22 -15.47 -20.22
CA MET A 1 -20.00 -15.82 -21.64
C MET A 1 -20.94 -16.96 -22.00
N GLY A 2 -21.89 -16.74 -22.91
CA GLY A 2 -22.85 -17.76 -23.35
C GLY A 2 -22.50 -18.30 -24.74
N MET A 3 -22.57 -19.63 -24.92
CA MET A 3 -22.42 -20.29 -26.22
C MET A 3 -23.81 -20.69 -26.74
N SER A 4 -24.15 -20.30 -27.96
CA SER A 4 -25.41 -20.69 -28.61
C SER A 4 -25.18 -21.73 -29.68
N HIS A 5 -26.01 -22.77 -29.72
CA HIS A 5 -25.93 -23.85 -30.69
C HIS A 5 -27.14 -23.85 -31.63
N GLY A 6 -26.89 -24.00 -32.94
CA GLY A 6 -27.92 -24.16 -33.97
C GLY A 6 -27.67 -25.40 -34.84
N THR A 7 -28.75 -26.07 -35.25
CA THR A 7 -28.71 -27.26 -36.12
C THR A 7 -28.72 -26.83 -37.60
N MET A 8 -27.84 -27.41 -38.42
CA MET A 8 -27.75 -27.10 -39.86
C MET A 8 -28.83 -27.80 -40.71
N PRO A 9 -29.13 -27.29 -41.92
CA PRO A 9 -29.93 -28.01 -42.91
C PRO A 9 -29.24 -29.31 -43.36
N ARG A 10 -30.03 -30.30 -43.82
CA ARG A 10 -29.67 -31.71 -44.06
C ARG A 10 -28.48 -31.98 -45.02
N ALA A 11 -27.89 -30.96 -45.62
CA ALA A 11 -26.79 -31.05 -46.58
C ALA A 11 -25.40 -30.67 -46.02
N CYS A 12 -25.29 -30.29 -44.74
CA CYS A 12 -24.01 -30.09 -44.06
C CYS A 12 -23.99 -30.84 -42.72
N THR A 13 -22.91 -31.57 -42.45
CA THR A 13 -22.66 -32.23 -41.17
C THR A 13 -21.85 -31.30 -40.27
N GLY A 14 -22.52 -30.53 -39.41
CA GLY A 14 -21.83 -29.62 -38.49
C GLY A 14 -22.77 -28.86 -37.55
N ARG A 15 -22.21 -28.15 -36.55
CA ARG A 15 -22.94 -27.31 -35.60
C ARG A 15 -22.52 -25.86 -35.80
N CYS A 16 -23.46 -24.92 -35.96
CA CYS A 16 -23.12 -23.49 -35.94
C CYS A 16 -22.79 -23.11 -34.49
N ILE A 17 -21.57 -22.61 -34.23
CA ILE A 17 -21.12 -22.13 -32.92
C ILE A 17 -20.74 -20.66 -33.08
N GLY A 18 -21.27 -19.80 -32.21
CA GLY A 18 -20.91 -18.38 -32.12
C GLY A 18 -20.63 -17.99 -30.68
N LYS A 19 -19.57 -17.20 -30.46
CA LYS A 19 -19.23 -16.59 -29.17
C LYS A 19 -19.77 -15.15 -29.14
N TRP A 20 -20.68 -14.87 -28.21
CA TRP A 20 -21.30 -13.56 -28.05
C TRP A 20 -20.58 -12.75 -26.96
N HIS A 21 -20.27 -11.49 -27.26
CA HIS A 21 -19.77 -10.51 -26.29
C HIS A 21 -20.53 -9.20 -26.53
N GLY A 22 -21.57 -8.94 -25.74
CA GLY A 22 -22.57 -7.92 -26.07
C GLY A 22 -23.46 -8.34 -27.26
N GLU A 23 -23.95 -7.38 -28.05
CA GLU A 23 -24.86 -7.63 -29.19
C GLU A 23 -24.17 -8.17 -30.46
N VAL A 24 -22.84 -8.29 -30.47
CA VAL A 24 -22.05 -8.61 -31.68
C VAL A 24 -21.36 -9.98 -31.54
N ALA A 25 -21.48 -10.85 -32.55
CA ALA A 25 -20.84 -12.16 -32.62
C ALA A 25 -19.53 -12.11 -33.45
N TRP A 26 -18.41 -12.59 -32.88
CA TRP A 26 -17.06 -12.38 -33.44
C TRP A 26 -16.39 -13.63 -34.06
N SER A 27 -16.96 -14.83 -33.92
CA SER A 27 -16.34 -16.05 -34.47
C SER A 27 -17.36 -17.09 -34.92
N PHE A 28 -17.11 -17.71 -36.08
CA PHE A 28 -17.87 -18.81 -36.65
C PHE A 28 -16.91 -19.96 -36.97
N ALA A 29 -17.20 -21.17 -36.48
CA ALA A 29 -16.43 -22.38 -36.81
C ALA A 29 -17.31 -23.34 -37.63
N TRP A 30 -16.76 -23.91 -38.71
CA TRP A 30 -17.42 -24.91 -39.56
C TRP A 30 -16.53 -26.14 -39.73
N GLU A 31 -17.12 -27.33 -39.78
CA GLU A 31 -16.46 -28.57 -40.19
C GLU A 31 -17.21 -29.13 -41.40
N HIS A 32 -16.53 -29.19 -42.56
CA HIS A 32 -16.85 -29.86 -43.84
C HIS A 32 -18.30 -29.82 -44.39
N CYS A 33 -18.50 -29.14 -45.53
CA CYS A 33 -19.66 -29.30 -46.42
C CYS A 33 -19.22 -29.87 -47.79
N THR A 34 -19.87 -30.91 -48.28
CA THR A 34 -19.65 -31.47 -49.63
C THR A 34 -20.82 -31.07 -50.54
N GLY A 35 -20.56 -30.18 -51.51
CA GLY A 35 -21.50 -29.83 -52.57
C GLY A 35 -21.65 -28.33 -52.83
N ALA A 36 -21.92 -27.98 -54.10
CA ALA A 36 -22.13 -26.61 -54.54
C ALA A 36 -23.52 -26.10 -54.11
N LEU A 37 -23.61 -25.47 -52.94
CA LEU A 37 -24.79 -24.70 -52.54
C LEU A 37 -24.70 -23.27 -53.12
N HIS A 38 -25.67 -22.91 -53.96
CA HIS A 38 -25.80 -21.61 -54.63
C HIS A 38 -26.47 -20.54 -53.74
N GLY A 39 -26.10 -20.48 -52.46
CA GLY A 39 -26.65 -19.54 -51.48
C GLY A 39 -25.74 -19.44 -50.26
N ASN A 40 -25.52 -18.21 -49.79
CA ASN A 40 -24.46 -17.86 -48.84
C ASN A 40 -24.69 -18.54 -47.47
N ILE A 41 -24.08 -19.71 -47.24
CA ILE A 41 -24.19 -20.55 -46.02
C ILE A 41 -23.96 -19.73 -44.75
N ALA A 42 -23.09 -18.72 -44.82
CA ALA A 42 -22.85 -17.76 -43.74
C ALA A 42 -24.13 -17.07 -43.26
N GLN A 43 -25.01 -16.62 -44.17
CA GLN A 43 -26.26 -15.95 -43.81
C GLN A 43 -27.24 -16.89 -43.09
N HIS A 44 -27.23 -18.19 -43.42
CA HIS A 44 -28.09 -19.18 -42.78
C HIS A 44 -27.64 -19.51 -41.35
N CYS A 45 -26.33 -19.67 -41.11
CA CYS A 45 -25.82 -19.84 -39.73
C CYS A 45 -26.05 -18.57 -38.90
N VAL A 46 -25.82 -17.38 -39.46
CA VAL A 46 -26.06 -16.09 -38.77
C VAL A 46 -27.53 -15.96 -38.35
N GLY A 47 -28.48 -16.27 -39.24
CA GLY A 47 -29.91 -16.24 -38.91
C GLY A 47 -30.31 -17.25 -37.82
N THR A 48 -29.72 -18.45 -37.84
CA THR A 48 -29.99 -19.50 -36.84
C THR A 48 -29.39 -19.16 -35.48
N LEU A 49 -28.18 -18.59 -35.46
CA LEU A 49 -27.51 -18.10 -34.25
C LEU A 49 -28.25 -16.89 -33.66
N HIS A 50 -28.72 -15.94 -34.48
CA HIS A 50 -29.56 -14.83 -33.99
C HIS A 50 -30.87 -15.31 -33.34
N ARG A 51 -31.55 -16.30 -33.96
CA ARG A 51 -32.79 -16.87 -33.41
C ARG A 51 -32.54 -17.72 -32.15
N ALA A 52 -31.37 -18.32 -32.01
CA ALA A 52 -30.93 -18.99 -30.78
C ALA A 52 -30.55 -17.96 -29.69
N GLY A 53 -29.87 -16.87 -30.05
CA GLY A 53 -29.54 -15.74 -29.18
C GLY A 53 -30.78 -15.06 -28.60
N LYS A 54 -31.87 -14.91 -29.38
CA LYS A 54 -33.17 -14.43 -28.88
C LYS A 54 -33.84 -15.36 -27.85
N ARG A 55 -33.44 -16.62 -27.77
CA ARG A 55 -33.90 -17.59 -26.75
C ARG A 55 -32.96 -17.67 -25.56
N GLY A 56 -31.72 -17.18 -25.68
CA GLY A 56 -30.87 -16.90 -24.53
C GLY A 56 -31.43 -15.67 -23.84
N SER A 57 -32.06 -15.87 -22.69
CA SER A 57 -32.37 -14.75 -21.79
C SER A 57 -31.10 -13.93 -21.62
N PRO A 58 -31.11 -12.61 -21.90
CA PRO A 58 -30.02 -11.77 -21.46
C PRO A 58 -30.05 -11.84 -19.94
N THR A 59 -29.14 -12.61 -19.35
CA THR A 59 -28.82 -12.50 -17.93
C THR A 59 -28.22 -11.11 -17.77
N THR A 60 -29.11 -10.13 -17.66
CA THR A 60 -28.86 -8.72 -17.42
C THR A 60 -28.72 -8.57 -15.91
N ASP A 61 -27.83 -9.38 -15.32
CA ASP A 61 -27.32 -9.04 -14.01
C ASP A 61 -26.19 -8.04 -14.31
N PRO A 62 -26.35 -6.75 -13.95
CA PRO A 62 -25.25 -5.82 -14.05
C PRO A 62 -24.06 -6.44 -13.32
N ILE A 63 -22.90 -6.51 -13.98
CA ILE A 63 -21.66 -6.84 -13.29
C ILE A 63 -21.59 -5.87 -12.10
N PRO A 64 -21.52 -6.35 -10.85
CA PRO A 64 -21.40 -5.47 -9.70
C PRO A 64 -20.12 -4.67 -9.86
N ILE A 65 -20.23 -3.39 -10.22
CA ILE A 65 -19.08 -2.50 -10.28
C ILE A 65 -18.67 -2.24 -8.83
N PRO A 66 -17.41 -2.51 -8.45
CA PRO A 66 -16.93 -2.17 -7.12
C PRO A 66 -17.16 -0.68 -6.84
N ALA A 67 -17.57 -0.35 -5.62
CA ALA A 67 -17.68 1.04 -5.21
C ALA A 67 -16.30 1.72 -5.27
N PRO A 68 -16.21 3.02 -5.61
CA PRO A 68 -14.95 3.73 -5.58
C PRO A 68 -14.30 3.67 -4.19
N ALA A 69 -13.03 3.28 -4.13
CA ALA A 69 -12.27 3.17 -2.89
C ALA A 69 -11.29 4.35 -2.75
N GLN A 70 -11.08 4.82 -1.52
CA GLN A 70 -10.18 5.94 -1.25
C GLN A 70 -8.71 5.48 -1.20
N PRO A 71 -7.79 6.17 -1.90
CA PRO A 71 -6.37 5.84 -1.84
C PRO A 71 -5.80 6.13 -0.46
N GLN A 72 -4.85 5.30 -0.05
CA GLN A 72 -3.91 5.57 1.02
C GLN A 72 -2.59 6.01 0.42
N VAL A 73 -1.92 6.97 1.07
CA VAL A 73 -0.68 7.57 0.56
C VAL A 73 0.37 7.57 1.66
N ARG A 74 1.62 7.34 1.27
CA ARG A 74 2.78 7.51 2.15
C ARG A 74 4.02 7.84 1.35
N ILE A 75 4.79 8.81 1.84
CA ILE A 75 6.11 9.13 1.28
C ILE A 75 7.18 8.32 2.00
N ILE A 76 7.99 7.61 1.23
CA ILE A 76 9.13 6.83 1.73
C ILE A 76 10.42 7.44 1.18
N PRO A 77 11.29 8.01 2.05
CA PRO A 77 12.61 8.45 1.64
C PRO A 77 13.54 7.25 1.48
N VAL A 78 14.20 7.15 0.33
CA VAL A 78 15.26 6.18 0.06
C VAL A 78 16.59 6.93 0.01
N GLU A 79 17.41 6.71 1.03
CA GLU A 79 18.76 7.29 1.08
C GLU A 79 19.68 6.58 0.09
N THR A 80 20.28 7.33 -0.82
CA THR A 80 21.19 6.78 -1.85
C THR A 80 22.62 6.53 -1.32
N GLY A 81 22.79 6.31 -0.01
CA GLY A 81 24.04 5.86 0.59
C GLY A 81 25.11 6.90 0.93
N ASN A 82 24.92 8.21 0.65
CA ASN A 82 25.87 9.27 1.03
C ASN A 82 25.15 10.61 1.27
N ALA A 83 25.52 11.34 2.35
CA ALA A 83 24.88 12.59 2.79
C ALA A 83 25.00 13.79 1.81
N ARG A 84 25.74 13.65 0.70
CA ARG A 84 25.85 14.65 -0.38
C ARG A 84 25.14 14.22 -1.66
N VAL A 85 24.48 13.06 -1.64
CA VAL A 85 23.81 12.45 -2.78
C VAL A 85 22.31 12.74 -2.66
N PRO A 86 21.62 13.02 -3.79
CA PRO A 86 20.18 13.25 -3.77
C PRO A 86 19.42 12.10 -3.10
N VAL A 87 18.42 12.47 -2.31
CA VAL A 87 17.44 11.58 -1.69
C VAL A 87 16.33 11.32 -2.71
N ARG A 88 15.95 10.05 -2.87
CA ARG A 88 14.80 9.67 -3.69
C ARG A 88 13.58 9.57 -2.79
N LEU A 89 12.61 10.44 -3.00
CA LEU A 89 11.31 10.39 -2.34
C LEU A 89 10.37 9.57 -3.21
N THR A 90 9.84 8.47 -2.67
CA THR A 90 8.84 7.66 -3.38
C THR A 90 7.48 7.85 -2.72
N CYS A 91 6.52 8.40 -3.45
CA CYS A 91 5.13 8.47 -3.01
C CYS A 91 4.44 7.16 -3.40
N HIS A 92 4.10 6.34 -2.40
CA HIS A 92 3.34 5.12 -2.58
C HIS A 92 1.85 5.41 -2.40
N ILE A 93 1.04 4.95 -3.35
CA ILE A 93 -0.42 5.11 -3.35
C ILE A 93 -1.05 3.73 -3.53
N TRP A 94 -1.97 3.31 -2.66
CA TRP A 94 -2.60 1.98 -2.74
C TRP A 94 -4.04 1.96 -2.24
N GLY A 95 -4.76 0.88 -2.52
CA GLY A 95 -6.10 0.65 -1.99
C GLY A 95 -7.21 1.43 -2.71
N PHE A 96 -6.93 1.97 -3.91
CA PHE A 96 -7.88 2.79 -4.66
C PHE A 96 -8.55 2.02 -5.80
N TYR A 97 -9.73 2.48 -6.19
CA TYR A 97 -10.48 2.02 -7.35
C TYR A 97 -11.39 3.16 -7.78
N PRO A 98 -11.52 3.49 -9.07
CA PRO A 98 -10.95 2.87 -10.28
C PRO A 98 -9.44 3.22 -10.51
N PRO A 99 -8.75 2.73 -11.56
CA PRO A 99 -7.30 2.93 -11.71
C PRO A 99 -6.88 4.36 -12.07
N GLU A 100 -7.82 5.22 -12.50
CA GLU A 100 -7.54 6.60 -12.90
C GLU A 100 -7.17 7.48 -11.69
N VAL A 101 -5.88 7.76 -11.53
CA VAL A 101 -5.33 8.60 -10.47
C VAL A 101 -4.37 9.64 -11.06
N THR A 102 -4.39 10.85 -10.53
CA THR A 102 -3.45 11.91 -10.87
C THR A 102 -2.59 12.23 -9.66
N VAL A 103 -1.27 12.21 -9.84
CA VAL A 103 -0.29 12.46 -8.77
C VAL A 103 0.59 13.64 -9.17
N ILE A 104 0.73 14.60 -8.27
CA ILE A 104 1.50 15.83 -8.47
C ILE A 104 2.45 15.99 -7.30
N TRP A 105 3.71 16.31 -7.58
CA TRP A 105 4.67 16.69 -6.56
C TRP A 105 4.70 18.20 -6.39
N LEU A 106 4.75 18.64 -5.14
CA LEU A 106 4.88 20.04 -4.76
C LEU A 106 6.13 20.20 -3.90
N HIS A 107 6.93 21.23 -4.15
CA HIS A 107 8.03 21.66 -3.30
C HIS A 107 7.71 23.05 -2.78
N ASN A 108 7.50 23.18 -1.47
CA ASN A 108 7.10 24.43 -0.81
C ASN A 108 5.84 25.09 -1.44
N GLY A 109 4.97 24.29 -2.06
CA GLY A 109 3.75 24.74 -2.75
C GLY A 109 3.88 24.89 -4.27
N ASP A 110 5.09 24.84 -4.82
CA ASP A 110 5.32 24.92 -6.27
C ASP A 110 5.37 23.54 -6.91
N ILE A 111 4.77 23.38 -8.09
CA ILE A 111 4.73 22.08 -8.80
C ILE A 111 6.12 21.73 -9.32
N VAL A 112 6.58 20.51 -9.02
CA VAL A 112 7.86 19.97 -9.50
C VAL A 112 7.66 18.69 -10.31
N GLU A 113 8.52 18.47 -11.30
CA GLU A 113 8.45 17.31 -12.17
C GLU A 113 9.03 16.06 -11.47
N PRO A 114 8.35 14.90 -11.54
CA PRO A 114 8.88 13.65 -11.01
C PRO A 114 10.09 13.16 -11.84
N ASP A 115 10.90 12.29 -11.23
CA ASP A 115 12.04 11.64 -11.90
C ASP A 115 11.57 10.61 -12.94
N ASP A 116 10.42 9.98 -12.66
CA ASP A 116 9.78 9.03 -13.56
C ASP A 116 8.89 9.77 -14.58
N TYR A 117 9.40 9.99 -15.80
CA TYR A 117 8.63 10.55 -16.92
C TYR A 117 7.60 9.56 -17.51
N ASN A 118 7.59 8.32 -17.03
CA ASN A 118 6.67 7.30 -17.51
C ASN A 118 5.24 7.59 -17.03
N PRO A 119 4.21 7.27 -17.85
CA PRO A 119 2.83 7.40 -17.42
C PRO A 119 2.60 6.57 -16.15
N ILE A 120 1.87 7.15 -15.19
CA ILE A 120 1.53 6.51 -13.92
C ILE A 120 0.83 5.18 -14.23
N SER A 121 1.53 4.07 -13.98
CA SER A 121 0.96 2.73 -14.18
C SER A 121 0.35 2.24 -12.87
N ALA A 122 -0.96 2.07 -12.86
CA ALA A 122 -1.69 1.44 -11.77
C ALA A 122 -1.60 -0.09 -11.90
N ILE A 123 -1.06 -0.75 -10.87
CA ILE A 123 -0.95 -2.20 -10.77
C ILE A 123 -2.18 -2.71 -10.03
N LEU A 124 -2.90 -3.66 -10.63
CA LEU A 124 -4.05 -4.30 -9.99
C LEU A 124 -3.60 -5.26 -8.89
N ASN A 125 -4.19 -5.12 -7.72
CA ASN A 125 -4.05 -6.03 -6.60
C ASN A 125 -5.06 -7.19 -6.69
N GLY A 126 -4.77 -8.28 -6.00
CA GLY A 126 -5.65 -9.47 -5.98
C GLY A 126 -7.02 -9.26 -5.30
N ASP A 127 -7.25 -8.08 -4.74
CA ASP A 127 -8.44 -7.68 -3.98
C ASP A 127 -9.30 -6.61 -4.71
N TRP A 128 -9.13 -6.45 -6.03
CA TRP A 128 -9.79 -5.43 -6.86
C TRP A 128 -9.38 -3.97 -6.60
N SER A 129 -8.37 -3.74 -5.76
CA SER A 129 -7.76 -2.41 -5.58
C SER A 129 -6.58 -2.21 -6.54
N TYR A 130 -6.17 -0.98 -6.74
CA TYR A 130 -4.98 -0.61 -7.49
C TYR A 130 -3.91 -0.01 -6.57
N GLN A 131 -2.66 -0.12 -7.00
CA GLN A 131 -1.51 0.51 -6.38
C GLN A 131 -0.63 1.17 -7.44
N THR A 132 0.04 2.27 -7.08
CA THR A 132 1.01 2.95 -7.93
C THR A 132 2.07 3.66 -7.09
N GLN A 133 3.17 4.05 -7.72
CA GLN A 133 4.26 4.76 -7.06
C GLN A 133 4.86 5.80 -8.00
N VAL A 134 5.22 6.96 -7.45
CA VAL A 134 5.87 8.03 -8.21
C VAL A 134 7.08 8.52 -7.44
N SER A 135 8.23 8.54 -8.10
CA SER A 135 9.50 8.94 -7.48
C SER A 135 9.89 10.37 -7.83
N LEU A 136 10.50 11.07 -6.87
CA LEU A 136 11.09 12.39 -7.04
C LEU A 136 12.51 12.38 -6.48
N LEU A 137 13.49 12.83 -7.29
CA LEU A 137 14.88 12.92 -6.88
C LEU A 137 15.20 14.34 -6.43
N VAL A 138 15.57 14.52 -5.15
CA VAL A 138 15.76 15.86 -4.55
C VAL A 138 17.03 15.94 -3.73
N ALA A 139 17.56 17.16 -3.57
CA ALA A 139 18.63 17.45 -2.63
C ALA A 139 18.02 18.23 -1.46
N PRO A 140 17.49 17.54 -0.42
CA PRO A 140 16.64 18.20 0.55
C PRO A 140 17.46 19.09 1.49
N VAL A 141 17.00 20.34 1.67
CA VAL A 141 17.60 21.31 2.59
C VAL A 141 16.72 21.42 3.84
N ALA A 142 17.33 21.64 5.01
CA ALA A 142 16.58 21.86 6.24
C ALA A 142 15.58 23.01 6.09
N GLY A 143 14.30 22.72 6.29
CA GLY A 143 13.19 23.68 6.10
C GLY A 143 12.39 23.48 4.81
N ASP A 144 12.86 22.64 3.88
CA ASP A 144 12.06 22.26 2.71
C ASP A 144 10.88 21.37 3.11
N THR A 145 9.76 21.55 2.43
CA THR A 145 8.60 20.65 2.51
C THR A 145 8.26 20.14 1.12
N TYR A 146 8.20 18.82 0.97
CA TYR A 146 7.81 18.14 -0.25
C TYR A 146 6.45 17.48 -0.02
N THR A 147 5.47 17.79 -0.86
CA THR A 147 4.11 17.29 -0.72
C THR A 147 3.73 16.44 -1.94
N CYS A 148 3.22 15.24 -1.70
CA CYS A 148 2.60 14.41 -2.74
C CYS A 148 1.10 14.68 -2.74
N SER A 149 0.59 15.27 -3.83
CA SER A 149 -0.82 15.56 -4.03
C SER A 149 -1.47 14.50 -4.93
N VAL A 150 -2.47 13.81 -4.40
CA VAL A 150 -3.15 12.71 -5.07
C VAL A 150 -4.62 13.06 -5.31
N GLN A 151 -5.00 13.11 -6.58
CA GLN A 151 -6.36 13.34 -7.03
C GLN A 151 -6.96 12.04 -7.55
N HIS A 152 -8.14 11.71 -7.03
CA HIS A 152 -8.85 10.49 -7.37
C HIS A 152 -10.37 10.71 -7.23
N VAL A 153 -11.18 10.03 -8.05
CA VAL A 153 -12.64 10.23 -8.13
C VAL A 153 -13.39 9.95 -6.82
N SER A 154 -12.83 9.11 -5.95
CA SER A 154 -13.43 8.81 -4.63
C SER A 154 -13.16 9.91 -3.58
N LEU A 155 -12.32 10.90 -3.89
CA LEU A 155 -11.97 12.00 -3.01
C LEU A 155 -12.60 13.30 -3.51
N GLN A 156 -13.19 14.08 -2.60
CA GLN A 156 -13.74 15.39 -2.91
C GLN A 156 -12.65 16.47 -3.00
N GLU A 157 -11.56 16.29 -2.25
CA GLU A 157 -10.39 17.16 -2.16
C GLU A 157 -9.14 16.31 -2.40
N PRO A 158 -8.06 16.88 -2.96
CA PRO A 158 -6.82 16.13 -3.16
C PRO A 158 -6.23 15.68 -1.83
N LEU A 159 -5.79 14.42 -1.76
CA LEU A 159 -5.06 13.91 -0.62
C LEU A 159 -3.63 14.43 -0.67
N LEU A 160 -3.22 15.18 0.36
CA LEU A 160 -1.90 15.76 0.48
C LEU A 160 -1.12 15.01 1.56
N GLU A 161 0.04 14.48 1.20
CA GLU A 161 0.97 13.86 2.12
C GLU A 161 2.28 14.65 2.13
N ASP A 162 2.70 15.13 3.30
CA ASP A 162 3.88 15.99 3.45
C ASP A 162 5.10 15.21 3.93
N TRP A 163 6.27 15.60 3.43
CA TRP A 163 7.57 15.11 3.87
C TRP A 163 8.54 16.27 4.04
N SER A 164 9.22 16.31 5.19
CA SER A 164 10.26 17.29 5.49
C SER A 164 11.56 16.58 5.89
N PRO A 165 12.73 17.08 5.49
CA PRO A 165 14.00 16.53 5.92
C PRO A 165 14.23 16.80 7.41
N GLY A 166 14.33 15.72 8.18
CA GLY A 166 14.53 15.78 9.62
C GLY A 166 13.98 14.54 10.31
N LEU A 167 14.33 14.38 11.59
CA LEU A 167 13.69 13.38 12.43
C LEU A 167 12.26 13.85 12.70
N MET A 168 11.26 13.01 12.44
CA MET A 168 9.85 13.34 12.74
C MET A 168 9.76 13.85 14.18
N LEU A 169 8.94 14.87 14.42
CA LEU A 169 8.76 15.48 15.75
C LEU A 169 8.46 14.40 16.80
N GLU A 170 7.65 13.41 16.44
CA GLU A 170 7.32 12.25 17.28
C GLU A 170 8.55 11.44 17.71
N VAL A 171 9.42 11.08 16.75
CA VAL A 171 10.64 10.33 17.03
C VAL A 171 11.61 11.17 17.86
N THR A 172 11.71 12.47 17.57
CA THR A 172 12.54 13.41 18.34
C THR A 172 12.12 13.47 19.80
N ILE A 173 10.82 13.58 20.06
CA ILE A 173 10.27 13.58 21.42
C ILE A 173 10.54 12.25 22.13
N LEU A 174 10.35 11.11 21.44
CA LEU A 174 10.63 9.78 22.02
C LEU A 174 12.10 9.63 22.42
N VAL A 175 13.03 10.05 21.57
CA VAL A 175 14.48 10.02 21.87
C VAL A 175 14.80 10.98 23.02
N ALA A 176 14.21 12.17 23.06
CA ALA A 176 14.40 13.12 24.15
C ALA A 176 13.91 12.56 25.50
N VAL A 177 12.74 11.92 25.54
CA VAL A 177 12.22 11.29 26.77
C VAL A 177 13.10 10.12 27.21
N ALA A 178 13.49 9.24 26.27
CA ALA A 178 14.34 8.10 26.58
C ALA A 178 15.70 8.53 27.14
N THR A 179 16.32 9.55 26.54
CA THR A 179 17.61 10.09 27.01
C THR A 179 17.48 10.73 28.39
N MET A 180 16.42 11.48 28.65
CA MET A 180 16.16 12.08 29.97
C MET A 180 15.99 11.01 31.07
N LEU A 181 15.21 9.96 30.81
CA LEU A 181 15.03 8.86 31.76
C LEU A 181 16.33 8.10 32.02
N MET A 182 17.13 7.88 30.98
CA MET A 182 18.43 7.21 31.11
C MET A 182 19.41 8.02 31.98
N VAL A 183 19.47 9.34 31.80
CA VAL A 183 20.34 10.23 32.60
C VAL A 183 19.89 10.27 34.06
N LEU A 184 18.58 10.38 34.31
CA LEU A 184 18.03 10.37 35.66
C LEU A 184 18.28 9.01 36.36
N GLY A 185 18.08 7.91 35.64
CA GLY A 185 18.36 6.56 36.15
C GLY A 185 19.83 6.36 36.50
N LEU A 186 20.75 6.79 35.64
CA LEU A 186 22.19 6.72 35.89
C LEU A 186 22.59 7.58 37.10
N GLY A 187 22.04 8.79 37.22
CA GLY A 187 22.28 9.67 38.36
C GLY A 187 21.88 9.04 39.69
N PHE A 188 20.70 8.43 39.76
CA PHE A 188 20.22 7.74 40.96
C PHE A 188 21.08 6.52 41.30
N PHE A 189 21.49 5.75 40.28
CA PHE A 189 22.36 4.58 40.46
C PHE A 189 23.72 4.97 41.03
N LEU A 190 24.38 5.98 40.47
CA LEU A 190 25.67 6.47 40.95
C LEU A 190 25.59 7.03 42.37
N ALA A 191 24.53 7.80 42.69
CA ALA A 191 24.29 8.29 44.04
C ALA A 191 24.09 7.14 45.04
N GLY A 192 23.35 6.09 44.65
CA GLY A 192 23.16 4.87 45.43
C GLY A 192 24.48 4.15 45.72
N VAL A 193 25.32 3.96 44.71
CA VAL A 193 26.66 3.34 44.85
C VAL A 193 27.57 4.18 45.74
N TYR A 194 27.56 5.51 45.58
CA TYR A 194 28.34 6.41 46.44
C TYR A 194 27.90 6.29 47.91
N ARG A 195 26.59 6.34 48.17
CA ARG A 195 26.02 6.16 49.52
C ARG A 195 26.35 4.80 50.12
N PHE A 196 26.40 3.73 49.31
CA PHE A 196 26.75 2.39 49.75
C PHE A 196 28.24 2.29 50.13
N ARG A 197 29.12 2.82 49.28
CA ARG A 197 30.57 2.88 49.51
C ARG A 197 30.94 3.79 50.69
N ALA A 198 30.14 4.82 50.95
CA ALA A 198 30.35 5.77 52.03
C ALA A 198 29.81 5.29 53.40
N ARG A 199 29.25 4.07 53.52
CA ARG A 199 28.92 3.49 54.83
C ARG A 199 30.21 2.99 55.50
N PRO A 200 30.63 3.55 56.65
CA PRO A 200 31.78 3.03 57.39
C PRO A 200 31.48 1.63 57.96
N PRO A 201 32.49 0.78 58.20
CA PRO A 201 32.29 -0.53 58.83
C PRO A 201 31.70 -0.36 60.23
N VAL A 202 30.65 -1.13 60.55
CA VAL A 202 30.08 -1.19 61.90
C VAL A 202 31.16 -1.68 62.86
N THR A 203 31.64 -0.78 63.73
CA THR A 203 32.55 -1.13 64.82
C THR A 203 31.70 -1.78 65.92
N LEU A 204 31.87 -3.09 66.15
CA LEU A 204 31.24 -3.79 67.27
C LEU A 204 31.86 -3.31 68.59
N PRO A 205 31.07 -2.99 69.63
CA PRO A 205 31.60 -2.60 70.92
C PRO A 205 32.23 -3.82 71.61
N SER A 206 33.48 -3.67 72.07
CA SER A 206 34.19 -4.64 72.89
C SER A 206 33.47 -4.86 74.21
N LEU A 207 33.18 -6.12 74.52
CA LEU A 207 32.61 -6.57 75.79
C LEU A 207 33.64 -6.31 76.91
N GLU A 208 33.48 -5.23 77.70
CA GLU A 208 34.29 -5.02 78.89
C GLU A 208 33.84 -6.01 79.99
N THR A 209 34.72 -6.97 80.25
CA THR A 209 34.69 -7.87 81.41
C THR A 209 34.77 -7.04 82.70
N THR A 210 33.63 -6.84 83.36
CA THR A 210 33.58 -6.21 84.69
C THR A 210 33.97 -7.24 85.76
N THR A 211 35.19 -7.12 86.27
CA THR A 211 35.65 -7.82 87.48
C THR A 211 34.94 -7.23 88.71
N PRO A 212 34.33 -8.03 89.61
CA PRO A 212 33.63 -7.51 90.78
C PRO A 212 34.60 -6.98 91.85
N GLN A 213 34.42 -5.73 92.26
CA GLN A 213 35.16 -5.07 93.33
C GLN A 213 34.60 -5.50 94.70
N ALA A 214 35.50 -5.90 95.60
CA ALA A 214 35.23 -6.43 96.94
C ALA A 214 34.67 -5.36 97.93
N PRO A 215 33.99 -5.78 99.02
CA PRO A 215 33.24 -4.88 99.89
C PRO A 215 34.05 -4.36 101.09
N GLY A 216 33.74 -3.13 101.50
CA GLY A 216 33.86 -2.70 102.91
C GLY A 216 34.52 -1.36 103.16
N SER A 217 33.82 -0.46 103.85
CA SER A 217 34.27 0.15 105.11
C SER A 217 33.16 1.04 105.73
N ILE A 218 32.62 0.52 106.84
CA ILE A 218 32.11 1.14 108.09
C ILE A 218 31.52 2.55 108.01
#